data_AF-A0A849DJ48-F1
#
_entry.id   AF-A0A849DJ48-F1
#
_cell.length_a   1.000
_cell.length_b   1.000
_cell.length_c   1.000
_cell.angle_alpha   90.00
_cell.angle_beta   90.00
_cell.angle_gamma   90.00
#
_symmetry.space_group_name_H-M   'P 1'
#
loop_
_entity.id
_entity.type
_entity.pdbx_description
1 polymer ?
#
loop_
_entity_poly.entity_id
_entity_poly.type
_entity_poly.pdbx_seq_one_letter_code
_entity_poly.pdbx_strand_id
1 'polypeptide(L)'
;MDPQVRLGIDYGTSNTVAVLHTSGRPARMLLFDGSPQLPSSIFADPDGGFLTGRDAVHSARTDPTRVDPNPKRRINDQFVLLGTVEFPVADLIAATLRRVHGEAERVAGVPVAETVLTYPAAWGPPRRGVLAAAVQRAGLSALSLVPEPVAAAAYFVEVLGARLPLGHCLVVYDFGAGTFDASVVRRVPGGFTVLATEGLPETGGLDVDAAVIEYLGTAGAGWDPALRARLDQPQATDDLRAHGLLWQDARSAKEMLSRASSTFIHVPLVDVDVPLGREQFENLARPILDQTMAATQRAVQAAGVRPDEIAGVFPVGGSSRIPLVATLLHRTFRLAPTVLDQPELVVAEGAALAVPSGGPRPVSGAPVSGTPVSGTPESVSPVSPAATLPLPRLPAPRSGVPAMPPRPVPG
;
A
#
# COMPACT_ATOMS: atom_id res chain seq x y z
N MET A 1 23.69 -2.07 -29.70
CA MET A 1 22.34 -1.95 -29.10
C MET A 1 22.46 -0.95 -27.99
N ASP A 2 21.61 0.08 -27.97
CA ASP A 2 21.59 1.01 -26.84
C ASP A 2 21.28 0.25 -25.54
N PRO A 3 21.91 0.61 -24.42
CA PRO A 3 21.63 -0.02 -23.14
C PRO A 3 20.15 0.20 -22.80
N GLN A 4 19.36 -0.88 -22.79
CA GLN A 4 17.96 -0.81 -22.41
C GLN A 4 17.86 -0.60 -20.90
N VAL A 5 17.35 0.57 -20.52
CA VAL A 5 17.08 0.93 -19.12
C VAL A 5 15.76 0.31 -18.71
N ARG A 6 15.78 -0.48 -17.63
CA ARG A 6 14.58 -1.06 -17.01
C ARG A 6 14.31 -0.36 -15.69
N LEU A 7 13.04 -0.06 -15.44
CA LEU A 7 12.56 0.56 -14.21
C LEU A 7 11.75 -0.45 -13.41
N GLY A 8 12.26 -0.90 -12.27
CA GLY A 8 11.51 -1.67 -11.28
C GLY A 8 10.81 -0.73 -10.31
N ILE A 9 9.50 -0.90 -10.11
CA ILE A 9 8.69 -0.08 -9.20
C ILE A 9 8.00 -1.02 -8.22
N ASP A 10 8.18 -0.74 -6.93
CA ASP A 10 7.32 -1.23 -5.87
C ASP A 10 6.36 -0.12 -5.44
N TYR A 11 5.10 -0.19 -5.89
CA TYR A 11 4.05 0.70 -5.46
C TYR A 11 3.42 0.15 -4.18
N GLY A 12 3.99 0.51 -3.03
CA GLY A 12 3.52 0.08 -1.71
C GLY A 12 2.42 0.97 -1.13
N THR A 13 1.76 0.48 -0.07
CA THR A 13 0.64 1.20 0.57
C THR A 13 1.04 2.52 1.20
N SER A 14 2.18 2.57 1.90
CA SER A 14 2.69 3.82 2.51
C SER A 14 3.79 4.47 1.69
N ASN A 15 4.66 3.69 1.07
CA ASN A 15 5.81 4.18 0.33
C ASN A 15 5.92 3.46 -1.00
N THR A 16 6.39 4.18 -1.99
CA THR A 16 6.77 3.71 -3.31
C THR A 16 8.29 3.77 -3.44
N VAL A 17 8.88 2.71 -3.98
CA VAL A 17 10.32 2.58 -4.20
C VAL A 17 10.53 2.27 -5.68
N ALA A 18 11.60 2.83 -6.26
CA ALA A 18 11.88 2.62 -7.66
C ALA A 18 13.38 2.49 -7.93
N VAL A 19 13.72 1.57 -8.82
CA VAL A 19 15.10 1.18 -9.14
C VAL A 19 15.30 1.16 -10.64
N LEU A 20 16.36 1.82 -11.09
CA LEU A 20 16.84 1.70 -12.46
C LEU A 20 17.87 0.58 -12.55
N HIS A 21 17.70 -0.30 -13.52
CA HIS A 21 18.67 -1.31 -13.86
C HIS A 21 19.09 -1.17 -15.32
N THR A 22 20.38 -1.33 -15.57
CA THR A 22 20.98 -1.30 -16.92
C THR A 22 21.97 -2.44 -17.00
N SER A 23 21.90 -3.24 -18.06
CA SER A 23 22.78 -4.40 -18.22
C SER A 23 24.26 -4.02 -18.08
N GLY A 24 25.00 -4.77 -17.27
CA GLY A 24 26.41 -4.54 -16.99
C GLY A 24 26.70 -3.38 -16.02
N ARG A 25 25.67 -2.79 -15.38
CA ARG A 25 25.84 -1.77 -14.35
C ARG A 25 25.09 -2.17 -13.07
N PRO A 26 25.60 -1.78 -11.89
CA PRO A 26 24.84 -1.93 -10.65
C PRO A 26 23.48 -1.24 -10.74
N ALA A 27 22.49 -1.82 -10.06
CA ALA A 27 21.19 -1.20 -9.90
C ALA A 27 21.34 0.18 -9.22
N ARG A 28 20.52 1.15 -9.63
CA ARG A 28 20.51 2.51 -9.11
C ARG A 28 19.15 2.81 -8.52
N MET A 29 19.10 2.95 -7.20
CA MET A 29 17.92 3.42 -6.49
C MET A 29 17.59 4.87 -6.91
N LEU A 30 16.32 5.13 -7.19
CA LEU A 30 15.84 6.50 -7.40
C LEU A 30 15.67 7.20 -6.06
N LEU A 31 16.04 8.48 -6.03
CA LEU A 31 15.87 9.32 -4.85
C LEU A 31 14.83 10.39 -5.12
N PHE A 32 13.86 10.51 -4.23
CA PHE A 32 12.81 11.51 -4.22
C PHE A 32 13.07 12.45 -3.06
N ASP A 33 13.42 13.71 -3.36
CA ASP A 33 13.74 14.72 -2.34
C ASP A 33 14.83 14.23 -1.37
N GLY A 34 15.83 13.52 -1.92
CA GLY A 34 16.96 12.94 -1.18
C GLY A 34 16.66 11.63 -0.45
N SER A 35 15.48 11.03 -0.63
CA SER A 35 15.05 9.78 0.02
C SER A 35 14.83 8.65 -0.98
N PRO A 36 15.23 7.40 -0.70
CA PRO A 36 14.91 6.25 -1.57
C PRO A 36 13.43 5.84 -1.51
N GLN A 37 12.66 6.40 -0.58
CA GLN A 37 11.24 6.15 -0.41
C GLN A 37 10.44 7.41 -0.74
N LEU A 38 9.52 7.29 -1.67
CA LEU A 38 8.50 8.28 -1.99
C LEU A 38 7.22 7.92 -1.22
N PRO A 39 6.71 8.77 -0.30
CA PRO A 39 5.40 8.52 0.28
C PRO A 39 4.33 8.36 -0.79
N SER A 40 3.50 7.33 -0.69
CA SER A 40 2.44 7.04 -1.66
C SER A 40 1.23 7.98 -1.51
N SER A 41 1.28 8.92 -0.57
CA SER A 41 0.24 9.91 -0.30
C SER A 41 -0.01 10.82 -1.49
N ILE A 42 -1.28 11.13 -1.73
CA ILE A 42 -1.75 12.06 -2.76
C ILE A 42 -2.57 13.16 -2.12
N PHE A 43 -2.25 14.41 -2.47
CA PHE A 43 -3.03 15.58 -2.09
C PHE A 43 -3.60 16.24 -3.34
N ALA A 44 -4.90 16.49 -3.37
CA ALA A 44 -5.57 17.20 -4.46
C ALA A 44 -5.34 18.71 -4.33
N ASP A 45 -4.63 19.32 -5.28
CA ASP A 45 -4.27 20.73 -5.24
C ASP A 45 -5.48 21.65 -5.55
N PRO A 46 -5.74 22.73 -4.78
CA PRO A 46 -6.76 23.74 -5.10
C PRO A 46 -6.71 24.27 -6.52
N ASP A 47 -5.50 24.46 -7.05
CA ASP A 47 -5.27 25.03 -8.37
C ASP A 47 -5.34 23.96 -9.49
N GLY A 48 -5.58 22.70 -9.10
CA GLY A 48 -5.76 21.56 -9.99
C GLY A 48 -4.55 20.62 -10.01
N GLY A 49 -4.83 19.34 -10.28
CA GLY A 49 -3.80 18.29 -10.27
C GLY A 49 -3.53 17.72 -8.88
N PHE A 50 -2.36 17.11 -8.71
CA PHE A 50 -2.00 16.38 -7.51
C PHE A 50 -0.58 16.72 -7.05
N LEU A 51 -0.43 16.93 -5.75
CA LEU A 51 0.84 16.82 -5.06
C LEU A 51 1.06 15.36 -4.66
N THR A 52 2.32 14.93 -4.64
CA THR A 52 2.72 13.54 -4.34
C THR A 52 3.81 13.53 -3.28
N GLY A 53 4.02 12.41 -2.60
CA GLY A 53 5.19 12.27 -1.73
C GLY A 53 5.16 13.18 -0.52
N ARG A 54 6.32 13.78 -0.21
CA ARG A 54 6.47 14.68 0.93
C ARG A 54 5.65 15.97 0.78
N ASP A 55 5.47 16.46 -0.43
CA ASP A 55 4.65 17.65 -0.69
C ASP A 55 3.18 17.38 -0.35
N ALA A 56 2.66 16.19 -0.69
CA ALA A 56 1.32 15.78 -0.29
C ALA A 56 1.17 15.69 1.23
N VAL A 57 2.15 15.09 1.91
CA VAL A 57 2.18 14.99 3.39
C VAL A 57 2.27 16.36 4.05
N HIS A 58 3.03 17.29 3.45
CA HIS A 58 3.14 18.66 3.95
C HIS A 58 1.82 19.41 3.80
N SER A 59 1.22 19.42 2.61
CA SER A 59 -0.04 20.12 2.33
C SER A 59 -1.23 19.58 3.13
N ALA A 60 -1.23 18.28 3.46
CA ALA A 60 -2.20 17.66 4.35
C ALA A 60 -2.25 18.29 5.76
N ARG A 61 -1.17 18.94 6.22
CA ARG A 61 -1.16 19.66 7.50
C ARG A 61 -2.04 20.89 7.45
N THR A 62 -2.17 21.53 6.29
CA THR A 62 -3.02 22.71 6.11
C THR A 62 -4.47 22.28 5.88
N ASP A 63 -4.69 21.35 4.95
CA ASP A 63 -6.01 20.86 4.60
C ASP A 63 -6.07 19.32 4.59
N PRO A 64 -6.36 18.69 5.74
CA PRO A 64 -6.43 17.23 5.84
C PRO A 64 -7.62 16.62 5.11
N THR A 65 -8.55 17.42 4.57
CA THR A 65 -9.70 16.88 3.82
C THR A 65 -9.34 16.47 2.40
N ARG A 66 -8.21 16.94 1.87
CA ARG A 66 -7.81 16.81 0.46
C ARG A 66 -6.70 15.80 0.21
N VAL A 67 -6.40 14.96 1.21
CA VAL A 67 -5.34 13.95 1.13
C VAL A 67 -5.92 12.54 1.21
N ASP A 68 -5.42 11.62 0.38
CA ASP A 68 -5.45 10.20 0.67
C ASP A 68 -4.02 9.75 0.99
N PRO A 69 -3.72 9.31 2.23
CA PRO A 69 -2.37 8.89 2.62
C PRO A 69 -1.98 7.52 2.05
N ASN A 70 -2.96 6.70 1.63
CA ASN A 70 -2.75 5.30 1.27
C ASN A 70 -3.64 4.87 0.07
N PRO A 71 -3.48 5.46 -1.14
CA PRO A 71 -4.38 5.19 -2.25
C PRO A 71 -4.41 3.71 -2.70
N LYS A 72 -3.34 2.93 -2.44
CA LYS A 72 -3.31 1.47 -2.71
C LYS A 72 -4.42 0.72 -1.95
N ARG A 73 -4.86 1.17 -0.76
CA ARG A 73 -5.99 0.53 -0.04
C ARG A 73 -7.33 0.77 -0.73
N ARG A 74 -7.44 1.83 -1.52
CA ARG A 74 -8.63 2.20 -2.30
C ARG A 74 -8.72 1.42 -3.63
N ILE A 75 -7.86 0.43 -3.87
CA ILE A 75 -7.79 -0.26 -5.17
C ILE A 75 -9.11 -0.94 -5.60
N ASN A 76 -9.99 -1.25 -4.64
CA ASN A 76 -11.32 -1.82 -4.93
C ASN A 76 -12.39 -0.74 -5.13
N ASP A 77 -12.10 0.51 -4.77
CA ASP A 77 -13.00 1.64 -4.92
C ASP A 77 -12.87 2.18 -6.35
N GLN A 78 -13.97 2.74 -6.87
CA GLN A 78 -13.92 3.41 -8.18
C GLN A 78 -13.38 4.84 -8.04
N PHE A 79 -13.80 5.53 -6.98
CA PHE A 79 -13.49 6.93 -6.71
C PHE A 79 -13.12 7.14 -5.24
N VAL A 80 -12.35 8.21 -4.98
CA VAL A 80 -12.03 8.72 -3.64
C VAL A 80 -12.42 10.19 -3.58
N LEU A 81 -13.15 10.57 -2.53
CA LEU A 81 -13.50 11.95 -2.26
C LEU A 81 -12.31 12.67 -1.60
N LEU A 82 -11.78 13.69 -2.26
CA LEU A 82 -10.74 14.58 -1.71
C LEU A 82 -11.28 16.01 -1.70
N GLY A 83 -11.47 16.56 -0.50
CA GLY A 83 -12.22 17.79 -0.26
C GLY A 83 -13.67 17.59 -0.68
N THR A 84 -14.06 18.22 -1.78
CA THR A 84 -15.42 18.16 -2.33
C THR A 84 -15.49 17.47 -3.70
N VAL A 85 -14.38 16.91 -4.17
CA VAL A 85 -14.26 16.36 -5.53
C VAL A 85 -13.91 14.88 -5.47
N GLU A 86 -14.63 14.08 -6.26
CA GLU A 86 -14.34 12.66 -6.45
C GLU A 86 -13.29 12.46 -7.55
N PHE A 87 -12.25 11.69 -7.24
CA PHE A 87 -11.19 11.35 -8.18
C PHE A 87 -11.14 9.84 -8.42
N PRO A 88 -10.98 9.37 -9.67
CA PRO A 88 -10.75 7.96 -9.93
C PRO A 88 -9.49 7.46 -9.22
N VAL A 89 -9.56 6.29 -8.59
CA VAL A 89 -8.41 5.70 -7.87
C VAL A 89 -7.19 5.55 -8.78
N ALA A 90 -7.40 5.16 -10.04
CA ALA A 90 -6.34 5.05 -11.02
C ALA A 90 -5.61 6.39 -11.30
N ASP A 91 -6.27 7.54 -11.15
CA ASP A 91 -5.62 8.86 -11.31
C ASP A 91 -4.71 9.19 -10.14
N LEU A 92 -5.11 8.82 -8.92
CA LEU A 92 -4.28 8.99 -7.72
C LEU A 92 -2.99 8.15 -7.83
N ILE A 93 -3.13 6.87 -8.22
CA ILE A 93 -1.99 5.99 -8.43
C ILE A 93 -1.12 6.52 -9.59
N ALA A 94 -1.74 6.96 -10.69
CA ALA A 94 -1.02 7.53 -11.84
C ALA A 94 -0.23 8.80 -11.48
N ALA A 95 -0.71 9.62 -10.55
CA ALA A 95 0.04 10.79 -10.07
C ALA A 95 1.37 10.38 -9.42
N THR A 96 1.35 9.35 -8.56
CA THR A 96 2.58 8.79 -7.96
C THR A 96 3.49 8.21 -9.03
N LEU A 97 2.95 7.42 -9.96
CA LEU A 97 3.73 6.78 -11.01
C LEU A 97 4.34 7.80 -11.99
N ARG A 98 3.67 8.93 -12.26
CA ARG A 98 4.24 10.05 -13.04
C ARG A 98 5.46 10.67 -12.36
N ARG A 99 5.40 10.87 -11.03
CA ARG A 99 6.54 11.35 -10.26
C ARG A 99 7.72 10.38 -10.36
N VAL A 100 7.46 9.08 -10.26
CA VAL A 100 8.48 8.03 -10.44
C VAL A 100 9.06 8.05 -11.86
N HIS A 101 8.21 8.15 -12.87
CA HIS A 101 8.63 8.16 -14.27
C HIS A 101 9.52 9.37 -14.60
N GLY A 102 9.11 10.57 -14.19
CA GLY A 102 9.90 11.78 -14.43
C GLY A 102 11.28 11.72 -13.76
N GLU A 103 11.36 11.18 -12.54
CA GLU A 103 12.63 10.98 -11.86
C GLU A 103 13.48 9.89 -12.53
N ALA A 104 12.86 8.81 -13.00
CA ALA A 104 13.54 7.76 -13.74
C ALA A 104 14.20 8.30 -15.01
N GLU A 105 13.49 9.07 -15.84
CA GLU A 105 14.04 9.68 -17.06
C GLU A 105 15.13 10.70 -16.75
N ARG A 106 14.93 11.55 -15.74
CA ARG A 106 15.92 12.53 -15.28
C ARG A 106 17.24 11.86 -14.88
N VAL A 107 17.15 10.74 -14.14
CA VAL A 107 18.31 10.01 -13.60
C VAL A 107 18.97 9.10 -14.64
N ALA A 108 18.19 8.54 -15.57
CA ALA A 108 18.69 7.72 -16.67
C ALA A 108 19.34 8.56 -17.78
N GLY A 109 18.80 9.76 -18.05
CA GLY A 109 19.21 10.61 -19.18
C GLY A 109 18.75 10.11 -20.55
N VAL A 110 18.02 9.00 -20.58
CA VAL A 110 17.45 8.35 -21.78
C VAL A 110 16.06 7.79 -21.44
N PRO A 111 15.19 7.54 -22.44
CA PRO A 111 13.89 6.94 -22.20
C PRO A 111 13.98 5.57 -21.52
N VAL A 112 13.06 5.30 -20.60
CA VAL A 112 12.90 3.98 -19.97
C VAL A 112 12.32 3.00 -20.99
N ALA A 113 13.00 1.88 -21.22
CA ALA A 113 12.61 0.91 -22.24
C ALA A 113 11.55 -0.08 -21.74
N GLU A 114 11.56 -0.42 -20.45
CA GLU A 114 10.62 -1.35 -19.83
C GLU A 114 10.34 -0.95 -18.38
N THR A 115 9.07 -1.00 -17.99
CA THR A 115 8.64 -0.77 -16.61
C THR A 115 8.14 -2.08 -16.01
N VAL A 116 8.72 -2.51 -14.91
CA VAL A 116 8.28 -3.66 -14.12
C VAL A 116 7.62 -3.16 -12.85
N LEU A 117 6.32 -3.38 -12.71
CA LEU A 117 5.56 -2.98 -11.52
C LEU A 117 5.21 -4.22 -10.70
N THR A 118 5.43 -4.15 -9.40
CA THR A 118 5.08 -5.25 -8.48
C THR A 118 3.62 -5.18 -8.02
N TYR A 119 3.09 -6.32 -7.60
CA TYR A 119 1.77 -6.41 -6.99
C TYR A 119 1.68 -7.58 -5.98
N PRO A 120 0.80 -7.51 -4.97
CA PRO A 120 0.63 -8.60 -4.03
C PRO A 120 0.15 -9.87 -4.73
N ALA A 121 0.76 -11.02 -4.46
CA ALA A 121 0.47 -12.26 -5.19
C ALA A 121 -1.01 -12.71 -5.09
N ALA A 122 -1.71 -12.34 -4.02
CA ALA A 122 -3.13 -12.61 -3.84
C ALA A 122 -4.05 -11.77 -4.75
N TRP A 123 -3.54 -10.74 -5.44
CA TRP A 123 -4.38 -9.86 -6.25
C TRP A 123 -4.83 -10.50 -7.57
N GLY A 124 -6.15 -10.60 -7.74
CA GLY A 124 -6.79 -11.06 -8.97
C GLY A 124 -6.75 -10.04 -10.13
N PRO A 125 -7.28 -10.41 -11.31
CA PRO A 125 -7.32 -9.55 -12.50
C PRO A 125 -7.89 -8.14 -12.30
N PRO A 126 -8.98 -7.90 -11.53
CA PRO A 126 -9.56 -6.56 -11.39
C PRO A 126 -8.57 -5.52 -10.81
N ARG A 127 -7.90 -5.86 -9.70
CA ARG A 127 -6.92 -4.96 -9.06
C ARG A 127 -5.72 -4.70 -9.96
N ARG A 128 -5.25 -5.73 -10.68
CA ARG A 128 -4.19 -5.60 -11.68
C ARG A 128 -4.60 -4.71 -12.86
N GLY A 129 -5.89 -4.74 -13.24
CA GLY A 129 -6.46 -3.84 -14.24
C GLY A 129 -6.40 -2.37 -13.83
N VAL A 130 -6.66 -2.07 -12.55
CA VAL A 130 -6.54 -0.70 -12.01
C VAL A 130 -5.08 -0.22 -12.06
N LEU A 131 -4.12 -1.07 -11.69
CA LEU A 131 -2.69 -0.74 -11.82
C LEU A 131 -2.29 -0.51 -13.28
N ALA A 132 -2.74 -1.37 -14.20
CA ALA A 132 -2.46 -1.20 -15.62
C ALA A 132 -3.04 0.12 -16.15
N ALA A 133 -4.27 0.48 -15.76
CA ALA A 133 -4.87 1.76 -16.12
C ALA A 133 -4.08 2.95 -15.56
N ALA A 134 -3.61 2.87 -14.31
CA ALA A 134 -2.79 3.91 -13.70
C ALA A 134 -1.43 4.09 -14.42
N VAL A 135 -0.79 2.99 -14.83
CA VAL A 135 0.46 3.01 -15.61
C VAL A 135 0.25 3.70 -16.96
N GLN A 136 -0.83 3.37 -17.67
CA GLN A 136 -1.18 4.00 -18.95
C GLN A 136 -1.40 5.51 -18.77
N ARG A 137 -2.17 5.92 -17.76
CA ARG A 137 -2.41 7.32 -17.41
C ARG A 137 -1.13 8.06 -17.00
N ALA A 138 -0.13 7.34 -16.50
CA ALA A 138 1.16 7.89 -16.13
C ALA A 138 2.15 8.05 -17.30
N GLY A 139 1.78 7.59 -18.50
CA GLY A 139 2.66 7.65 -19.68
C GLY A 139 3.80 6.62 -19.67
N LEU A 140 3.74 5.64 -18.78
CA LEU A 140 4.73 4.57 -18.68
C LEU A 140 4.47 3.52 -19.79
N SER A 141 5.50 3.25 -20.59
CA SER A 141 5.43 2.30 -21.71
C SER A 141 5.98 0.92 -21.32
N ALA A 142 5.56 -0.12 -22.06
CA ALA A 142 6.06 -1.50 -21.93
C ALA A 142 6.01 -2.05 -20.49
N LEU A 143 4.79 -2.16 -19.94
CA LEU A 143 4.52 -2.67 -18.60
C LEU A 143 4.64 -4.19 -18.52
N SER A 144 5.45 -4.65 -17.57
CA SER A 144 5.47 -6.03 -17.06
C SER A 144 4.99 -6.02 -15.61
N LEU A 145 4.09 -6.92 -15.23
CA LEU A 145 3.66 -7.09 -13.84
C LEU A 145 4.34 -8.32 -13.23
N VAL A 146 4.93 -8.16 -12.05
CA VAL A 146 5.61 -9.25 -11.30
C VAL A 146 5.02 -9.36 -9.89
N PRO A 147 4.68 -10.57 -9.41
CA PRO A 147 4.29 -10.73 -8.01
C PRO A 147 5.42 -10.26 -7.07
N GLU A 148 5.07 -9.48 -6.04
CA GLU A 148 5.99 -9.04 -4.98
C GLU A 148 6.87 -10.19 -4.43
N PRO A 149 6.35 -11.40 -4.11
CA PRO A 149 7.20 -12.48 -3.61
C PRO A 149 8.15 -13.07 -4.66
N VAL A 150 7.84 -12.97 -5.96
CA VAL A 150 8.76 -13.37 -7.04
C VAL A 150 9.90 -12.36 -7.15
N ALA A 151 9.59 -11.06 -7.05
CA ALA A 151 10.61 -10.02 -6.99
C ALA A 151 11.52 -10.19 -5.76
N ALA A 152 10.95 -10.45 -4.58
CA ALA A 152 11.72 -10.74 -3.37
C ALA A 152 12.65 -11.96 -3.54
N ALA A 153 12.16 -13.06 -4.13
CA ALA A 153 13.00 -14.23 -4.38
C ALA A 153 14.11 -13.96 -5.42
N ALA A 154 13.84 -13.12 -6.43
CA ALA A 154 14.85 -12.67 -7.37
C ALA A 154 15.94 -11.86 -6.69
N TYR A 155 15.57 -10.92 -5.82
CA TYR A 155 16.53 -10.18 -5.01
C TYR A 155 17.39 -11.11 -4.14
N PHE A 156 16.75 -12.07 -3.45
CA PHE A 156 17.43 -13.02 -2.57
C PHE A 156 18.55 -13.80 -3.29
N VAL A 157 18.32 -14.22 -4.52
CA VAL A 157 19.33 -14.98 -5.30
C VAL A 157 20.31 -14.05 -6.01
N GLU A 158 19.81 -13.06 -6.76
CA GLU A 158 20.62 -12.30 -7.71
C GLU A 158 21.39 -11.15 -7.04
N VAL A 159 20.89 -10.59 -5.93
CA VAL A 159 21.53 -9.47 -5.21
C VAL A 159 22.30 -9.94 -3.99
N LEU A 160 21.67 -10.77 -3.13
CA LEU A 160 22.36 -11.29 -1.94
C LEU A 160 23.33 -12.43 -2.26
N GLY A 161 23.28 -13.00 -3.46
CA GLY A 161 24.07 -14.17 -3.84
C GLY A 161 23.70 -15.43 -3.04
N ALA A 162 22.50 -15.47 -2.46
CA ALA A 162 22.08 -16.60 -1.65
C ALA A 162 21.86 -17.84 -2.53
N ARG A 163 22.33 -18.99 -2.06
CA ARG A 163 22.18 -20.25 -2.79
C ARG A 163 20.78 -20.83 -2.58
N LEU A 164 19.96 -20.79 -3.62
CA LEU A 164 18.66 -21.46 -3.67
C LEU A 164 18.65 -22.46 -4.84
N PRO A 165 18.90 -23.75 -4.59
CA PRO A 165 18.96 -24.76 -5.65
C PRO A 165 17.63 -24.90 -6.40
N LEU A 166 17.68 -25.37 -7.65
CA LEU A 166 16.46 -25.70 -8.40
C LEU A 166 15.58 -26.68 -7.61
N GLY A 167 14.27 -26.45 -7.63
CA GLY A 167 13.28 -27.24 -6.89
C GLY A 167 13.10 -26.85 -5.42
N HIS A 168 14.07 -26.15 -4.81
CA HIS A 168 13.94 -25.67 -3.44
C HIS A 168 13.07 -24.42 -3.36
N CYS A 169 12.55 -24.16 -2.16
CA CYS A 169 11.57 -23.14 -1.88
C CYS A 169 12.10 -22.10 -0.89
N LEU A 170 11.62 -20.88 -1.05
CA LEU A 170 11.79 -19.77 -0.13
C LEU A 170 10.40 -19.39 0.41
N VAL A 171 10.29 -19.22 1.72
CA VAL A 171 9.09 -18.62 2.33
C VAL A 171 9.30 -17.12 2.35
N VAL A 172 8.53 -16.38 1.55
CA VAL A 172 8.51 -14.91 1.58
C VAL A 172 7.45 -14.47 2.57
N TYR A 173 7.86 -13.70 3.57
CA TYR A 173 6.98 -13.11 4.58
C TYR A 173 6.93 -11.60 4.30
N ASP A 174 5.90 -11.12 3.61
CA ASP A 174 5.76 -9.69 3.27
C ASP A 174 4.84 -9.01 4.28
N PHE A 175 5.42 -8.19 5.16
CA PHE A 175 4.67 -7.39 6.12
C PHE A 175 4.82 -5.90 5.80
N GLY A 176 3.92 -5.44 4.94
CA GLY A 176 3.84 -4.07 4.49
C GLY A 176 3.09 -3.15 5.46
N ALA A 177 2.74 -1.96 4.98
CA ALA A 177 1.98 -0.99 5.78
C ALA A 177 0.49 -1.31 5.84
N GLY A 178 -0.13 -1.74 4.73
CA GLY A 178 -1.58 -1.99 4.68
C GLY A 178 -1.99 -3.45 4.54
N THR A 179 -1.08 -4.33 4.14
CA THR A 179 -1.36 -5.73 3.87
C THR A 179 -0.23 -6.61 4.38
N PHE A 180 -0.57 -7.87 4.57
CA PHE A 180 0.36 -8.94 4.87
C PHE A 180 0.15 -10.06 3.86
N ASP A 181 1.22 -10.56 3.27
CA ASP A 181 1.19 -11.67 2.33
C ASP A 181 2.32 -12.67 2.67
N ALA A 182 1.95 -13.93 2.89
CA ALA A 182 2.90 -15.03 2.99
C ALA A 182 2.87 -15.84 1.69
N SER A 183 4.02 -16.10 1.09
CA SER A 183 4.11 -16.89 -0.14
C SER A 183 5.23 -17.92 -0.07
N VAL A 184 4.97 -19.11 -0.61
CA VAL A 184 6.01 -20.12 -0.84
C VAL A 184 6.41 -20.07 -2.30
N VAL A 185 7.66 -19.71 -2.55
CA VAL A 185 8.19 -19.49 -3.90
C VAL A 185 9.23 -20.55 -4.21
N ARG A 186 9.03 -21.30 -5.30
CA ARG A 186 9.96 -22.35 -5.74
C ARG A 186 10.88 -21.83 -6.84
N ARG A 187 12.18 -22.11 -6.73
CA ARG A 187 13.13 -21.86 -7.82
C ARG A 187 12.92 -22.88 -8.94
N VAL A 188 12.72 -22.40 -10.15
CA VAL A 188 12.57 -23.21 -11.37
C VAL A 188 13.60 -22.78 -12.41
N PRO A 189 13.87 -23.60 -13.45
CA PRO A 189 14.71 -23.15 -14.56
C PRO A 189 14.15 -21.83 -15.13
N GLY A 190 14.99 -20.79 -15.16
CA GLY A 190 14.62 -19.47 -15.71
C GLY A 190 13.87 -18.52 -14.78
N GLY A 191 13.66 -18.87 -13.50
CA GLY A 191 13.07 -17.92 -12.54
C GLY A 191 12.42 -18.57 -11.33
N PHE A 192 11.23 -18.09 -10.99
CA PHE A 192 10.50 -18.51 -9.79
C PHE A 192 9.02 -18.72 -10.10
N THR A 193 8.41 -19.63 -9.36
CA THR A 193 6.96 -19.84 -9.39
C THR A 193 6.39 -19.80 -7.98
N VAL A 194 5.21 -19.21 -7.83
CA VAL A 194 4.50 -19.16 -6.54
C VAL A 194 3.69 -20.45 -6.41
N LEU A 195 3.95 -21.23 -5.36
CA LEU A 195 3.23 -22.48 -5.09
C LEU A 195 1.94 -22.24 -4.31
N ALA A 196 2.01 -21.35 -3.32
CA ALA A 196 0.89 -20.97 -2.48
C ALA A 196 1.10 -19.56 -1.95
N THR A 197 -0.01 -18.86 -1.74
CA THR A 197 -0.05 -17.54 -1.11
C THR A 197 -1.22 -17.50 -0.14
N GLU A 198 -0.97 -16.96 1.05
CA GLU A 198 -2.00 -16.59 2.01
C GLU A 198 -1.84 -15.10 2.32
N GLY A 199 -2.90 -14.33 2.10
CA GLY A 199 -2.91 -12.88 2.31
C GLY A 199 -3.91 -12.45 3.38
N LEU A 200 -3.56 -11.42 4.13
CA LEU A 200 -4.42 -10.70 5.06
C LEU A 200 -4.54 -9.25 4.53
N PRO A 201 -5.61 -8.92 3.78
CA PRO A 201 -5.72 -7.63 3.08
C PRO A 201 -5.95 -6.43 4.01
N GLU A 202 -6.39 -6.69 5.25
CA GLU A 202 -6.66 -5.68 6.27
C GLU A 202 -5.73 -5.89 7.48
N THR A 203 -4.47 -6.27 7.23
CA THR A 203 -3.49 -6.49 8.28
C THR A 203 -2.13 -6.02 7.82
N GLY A 204 -1.60 -4.97 8.44
CA GLY A 204 -0.33 -4.35 8.09
C GLY A 204 0.24 -3.52 9.23
N GLY A 205 1.29 -2.75 8.93
CA GLY A 205 1.86 -1.78 9.86
C GLY A 205 0.90 -0.68 10.33
N LEU A 206 -0.15 -0.38 9.58
CA LEU A 206 -1.21 0.57 9.97
C LEU A 206 -2.09 0.03 11.09
N ASP A 207 -2.33 -1.28 11.14
CA ASP A 207 -3.07 -1.92 12.23
C ASP A 207 -2.22 -1.98 13.50
N VAL A 208 -0.90 -2.09 13.35
CA VAL A 208 0.05 -1.92 14.46
C VAL A 208 0.05 -0.46 14.95
N ASP A 209 0.01 0.52 14.04
CA ASP A 209 -0.17 1.94 14.42
C ASP A 209 -1.48 2.12 15.19
N ALA A 210 -2.58 1.50 14.74
CA ALA A 210 -3.89 1.56 15.40
C ALA A 210 -3.87 0.96 16.82
N ALA A 211 -3.18 -0.17 17.03
CA ALA A 211 -3.01 -0.77 18.35
C ALA A 211 -2.25 0.15 19.33
N VAL A 212 -1.30 0.94 18.81
CA VAL A 212 -0.61 1.99 19.60
C VAL A 212 -1.57 3.12 19.93
N ILE A 213 -2.40 3.57 18.99
CA ILE A 213 -3.42 4.60 19.23
C ILE A 213 -4.44 4.14 20.29
N GLU A 214 -4.92 2.90 20.20
CA GLU A 214 -5.83 2.31 21.18
C GLU A 214 -5.21 2.31 22.59
N TYR A 215 -3.92 1.93 22.69
CA TYR A 215 -3.17 2.03 23.94
C TYR A 215 -3.16 3.45 24.49
N LEU A 216 -2.93 4.48 23.67
CA LEU A 216 -2.96 5.87 24.12
C LEU A 216 -4.32 6.25 24.70
N GLY A 217 -5.42 5.76 24.12
CA GLY A 217 -6.76 5.92 24.68
C GLY A 217 -6.91 5.29 26.07
N THR A 218 -6.26 4.15 26.34
CA THR A 218 -6.26 3.52 27.67
C THR A 218 -5.34 4.22 28.66
N ALA A 219 -4.12 4.58 28.24
CA ALA A 219 -3.14 5.31 29.05
C ALA A 219 -3.63 6.73 29.40
N GLY A 220 -4.42 7.33 28.51
CA GLY A 220 -5.04 8.63 28.66
C GLY A 220 -6.41 8.64 29.33
N ALA A 221 -6.77 7.62 30.11
CA ALA A 221 -8.07 7.55 30.78
C ALA A 221 -8.38 8.76 31.70
N GLY A 222 -7.36 9.49 32.14
CA GLY A 222 -7.50 10.72 32.93
C GLY A 222 -7.55 12.03 32.12
N TRP A 223 -7.46 11.98 30.80
CA TRP A 223 -7.53 13.18 29.96
C TRP A 223 -8.96 13.72 29.87
N ASP A 224 -9.09 15.00 29.53
CA ASP A 224 -10.39 15.62 29.29
C ASP A 224 -11.18 14.82 28.23
N PRO A 225 -12.36 14.25 28.59
CA PRO A 225 -13.17 13.47 27.65
C PRO A 225 -13.56 14.23 26.39
N ALA A 226 -13.73 15.56 26.47
CA ALA A 226 -14.06 16.39 25.32
C ALA A 226 -12.88 16.52 24.34
N LEU A 227 -11.65 16.68 24.84
CA LEU A 227 -10.45 16.72 24.01
C LEU A 227 -10.16 15.35 23.39
N ARG A 228 -10.35 14.28 24.17
CA ARG A 228 -10.23 12.91 23.66
C ARG A 228 -11.21 12.61 22.53
N ALA A 229 -12.49 12.98 22.69
CA ALA A 229 -13.50 12.74 21.67
C ALA A 229 -13.15 13.40 20.32
N ARG A 230 -12.47 14.56 20.34
CA ARG A 230 -11.99 15.25 19.14
C ARG A 230 -10.87 14.48 18.42
N LEU A 231 -10.02 13.75 19.15
CA LEU A 231 -8.98 12.90 18.57
C LEU A 231 -9.58 11.59 18.00
N ASP A 232 -10.51 10.98 18.74
CA ASP A 232 -11.11 9.69 18.40
C ASP A 232 -12.12 9.83 17.24
N GLN A 233 -12.88 10.93 17.20
CA GLN A 233 -13.95 11.18 16.25
C GLN A 233 -13.89 12.63 15.72
N PRO A 234 -12.91 12.96 14.87
CA PRO A 234 -12.71 14.34 14.42
C PRO A 234 -13.92 14.87 13.66
N GLN A 235 -14.45 16.04 14.10
CA GLN A 235 -15.62 16.69 13.49
C GLN A 235 -15.28 17.99 12.77
N ALA A 236 -14.18 18.64 13.16
CA ALA A 236 -13.69 19.87 12.55
C ALA A 236 -12.33 19.67 11.87
N THR A 237 -11.96 20.61 10.98
CA THR A 237 -10.66 20.59 10.29
C THR A 237 -9.49 20.58 11.27
N ASP A 238 -9.58 21.34 12.38
CA ASP A 238 -8.55 21.35 13.42
C ASP A 238 -8.41 19.98 14.11
N ASP A 239 -9.53 19.26 14.29
CA ASP A 239 -9.53 17.92 14.86
C ASP A 239 -8.90 16.91 13.89
N LEU A 240 -9.21 17.01 12.60
CA LEU A 240 -8.60 16.18 11.56
C LEU A 240 -7.07 16.37 11.51
N ARG A 241 -6.58 17.60 11.68
CA ARG A 241 -5.13 17.87 11.79
C ARG A 241 -4.54 17.20 13.02
N ALA A 242 -5.16 17.37 14.19
CA ALA A 242 -4.68 16.77 15.44
C ALA A 242 -4.67 15.24 15.36
N HIS A 243 -5.73 14.64 14.80
CA HIS A 243 -5.80 13.21 14.52
C HIS A 243 -4.66 12.77 13.61
N GLY A 244 -4.43 13.46 12.48
CA GLY A 244 -3.32 13.15 11.57
C GLY A 244 -1.95 13.23 12.24
N LEU A 245 -1.70 14.23 13.09
CA LEU A 245 -0.46 14.36 13.86
C LEU A 245 -0.28 13.21 14.84
N LEU A 246 -1.32 12.84 15.60
CA LEU A 246 -1.28 11.73 16.54
C LEU A 246 -0.91 10.40 15.83
N TRP A 247 -1.50 10.13 14.67
CA TRP A 247 -1.18 8.93 13.87
C TRP A 247 0.24 8.96 13.30
N GLN A 248 0.75 10.13 12.90
CA GLN A 248 2.14 10.29 12.45
C GLN A 248 3.13 10.01 13.59
N ASP A 249 2.84 10.50 14.79
CA ASP A 249 3.67 10.30 15.97
C ASP A 249 3.63 8.84 16.46
N ALA A 250 2.46 8.20 16.47
CA ALA A 250 2.33 6.77 16.78
C ALA A 250 3.15 5.89 15.81
N ARG A 251 3.09 6.19 14.50
CA ARG A 251 3.93 5.50 13.50
C ARG A 251 5.41 5.73 13.73
N SER A 252 5.81 6.97 13.98
CA SER A 252 7.21 7.32 14.25
C SER A 252 7.74 6.60 15.49
N ALA A 253 6.92 6.51 16.54
CA ALA A 253 7.23 5.75 17.74
C ALA A 253 7.41 4.25 17.46
N LYS A 254 6.48 3.62 16.72
CA LYS A 254 6.61 2.22 16.27
C LYS A 254 7.93 1.98 15.52
N GLU A 255 8.26 2.84 14.56
CA GLU A 255 9.49 2.74 13.77
C GLU A 255 10.74 2.94 14.64
N MET A 256 10.73 3.91 15.54
CA MET A 256 11.81 4.12 16.52
C MET A 256 12.01 2.90 17.42
N LEU A 257 10.94 2.27 17.90
CA LEU A 257 10.99 1.09 18.76
C LEU A 257 11.54 -0.16 18.06
N SER A 258 11.74 -0.14 16.74
CA SER A 258 12.50 -1.19 16.06
C SER A 258 14.01 -1.13 16.37
N ARG A 259 14.51 0.05 16.77
CA ARG A 259 15.94 0.31 17.02
C ARG A 259 16.26 0.86 18.42
N ALA A 260 15.28 1.45 19.11
CA ALA A 260 15.36 1.91 20.49
C ALA A 260 14.54 1.03 21.44
N SER A 261 14.86 1.05 22.74
CA SER A 261 14.11 0.32 23.78
C SER A 261 12.88 1.07 24.28
N SER A 262 12.79 2.38 24.06
CA SER A 262 11.70 3.25 24.49
C SER A 262 11.61 4.51 23.63
N THR A 263 10.45 5.14 23.63
CA THR A 263 10.17 6.43 22.98
C THR A 263 9.05 7.17 23.72
N PHE A 264 8.78 8.40 23.31
CA PHE A 264 7.58 9.15 23.70
C PHE A 264 6.68 9.35 22.48
N ILE A 265 5.38 9.48 22.72
CA ILE A 265 4.37 9.83 21.72
C ILE A 265 3.69 11.11 22.18
N HIS A 266 3.79 12.17 21.37
CA HIS A 266 3.10 13.42 21.66
C HIS A 266 1.62 13.31 21.31
N VAL A 267 0.75 13.71 22.24
CA VAL A 267 -0.70 13.69 22.06
C VAL A 267 -1.22 15.12 21.89
N PRO A 268 -1.58 15.52 20.66
CA PRO A 268 -2.07 16.87 20.39
C PRO A 268 -3.41 17.14 21.09
N LEU A 269 -3.77 18.41 21.22
CA LEU A 269 -4.91 18.92 22.00
C LEU A 269 -4.80 18.73 23.52
N VAL A 270 -4.35 17.57 23.97
CA VAL A 270 -4.07 17.28 25.39
C VAL A 270 -2.69 17.81 25.82
N ASP A 271 -1.75 17.91 24.87
CA ASP A 271 -0.40 18.46 25.04
C ASP A 271 0.43 17.67 26.07
N VAL A 272 0.46 16.34 25.91
CA VAL A 272 1.18 15.42 26.78
C VAL A 272 2.03 14.44 25.99
N ASP A 273 3.17 14.06 26.56
CA ASP A 273 4.05 13.04 26.01
C ASP A 273 3.85 11.72 26.78
N VAL A 274 3.39 10.69 26.08
CA VAL A 274 3.16 9.36 26.66
C VAL A 274 4.37 8.46 26.41
N PRO A 275 5.03 7.92 27.45
CA PRO A 275 6.11 6.97 27.27
C PRO A 275 5.60 5.63 26.73
N LEU A 276 6.33 5.05 25.79
CA LEU A 276 6.10 3.70 25.27
C LEU A 276 7.42 2.92 25.23
N GLY A 277 7.47 1.81 25.96
CA GLY A 277 8.59 0.86 25.94
C GLY A 277 8.42 -0.22 24.87
N ARG A 278 9.52 -0.81 24.39
CA ARG A 278 9.52 -1.88 23.38
C ARG A 278 8.71 -3.10 23.83
N GLU A 279 8.85 -3.53 25.08
CA GLU A 279 8.10 -4.68 25.60
C GLU A 279 6.59 -4.42 25.56
N GLN A 280 6.14 -3.24 26.00
CA GLN A 280 4.74 -2.85 25.93
C GLN A 280 4.26 -2.81 24.48
N PHE A 281 5.03 -2.20 23.58
CA PHE A 281 4.74 -2.18 22.15
C PHE A 281 4.63 -3.59 21.54
N GLU A 282 5.56 -4.48 21.86
CA GLU A 282 5.55 -5.87 21.40
C GLU A 282 4.31 -6.63 21.89
N ASN A 283 3.85 -6.35 23.12
CA ASN A 283 2.59 -6.89 23.63
C ASN A 283 1.36 -6.37 22.85
N LEU A 284 1.35 -5.08 22.47
CA LEU A 284 0.29 -4.49 21.65
C LEU A 284 0.28 -5.07 20.22
N ALA A 285 1.45 -5.29 19.63
CA ALA A 285 1.58 -5.85 18.29
C ALA A 285 1.33 -7.37 18.23
N ARG A 286 1.45 -8.08 19.36
CA ARG A 286 1.44 -9.54 19.41
C ARG A 286 0.21 -10.18 18.76
N PRO A 287 -1.05 -9.74 19.00
CA PRO A 287 -2.22 -10.36 18.39
C PRO A 287 -2.22 -10.25 16.85
N ILE A 288 -1.64 -9.18 16.31
CA ILE A 288 -1.51 -8.96 14.87
C ILE A 288 -0.43 -9.89 14.30
N LEU A 289 0.73 -9.96 14.96
CA LEU A 289 1.83 -10.82 14.53
C LEU A 289 1.50 -12.32 14.64
N ASP A 290 0.69 -12.73 15.62
CA ASP A 290 0.24 -14.12 15.70
C ASP A 290 -0.66 -14.49 14.51
N GLN A 291 -1.48 -13.56 14.00
CA GLN A 291 -2.28 -13.79 12.79
C GLN A 291 -1.40 -13.94 11.53
N THR A 292 -0.35 -13.13 11.40
CA THR A 292 0.59 -13.24 10.27
C THR A 292 1.39 -14.54 10.33
N MET A 293 1.80 -14.99 11.52
CA MET A 293 2.45 -16.31 11.70
C MET A 293 1.51 -17.44 11.27
N ALA A 294 0.25 -17.41 11.71
CA ALA A 294 -0.73 -18.42 11.35
C ALA A 294 -1.00 -18.46 9.84
N ALA A 295 -1.08 -17.30 9.18
CA ALA A 295 -1.18 -17.21 7.72
C ALA A 295 0.06 -17.78 7.02
N THR A 296 1.26 -17.52 7.54
CA THR A 296 2.50 -18.08 7.00
C THR A 296 2.53 -19.61 7.10
N GLN A 297 2.10 -20.16 8.23
CA GLN A 297 2.00 -21.61 8.40
C GLN A 297 1.00 -22.23 7.43
N ARG A 298 -0.16 -21.58 7.20
CA ARG A 298 -1.14 -22.03 6.19
C ARG A 298 -0.55 -22.01 4.78
N ALA A 299 0.20 -20.98 4.41
CA ALA A 299 0.83 -20.90 3.09
C ALA A 299 1.83 -22.06 2.88
N VAL A 300 2.63 -22.38 3.91
CA VAL A 300 3.56 -23.51 3.87
C VAL A 300 2.82 -24.85 3.75
N GLN A 301 1.73 -25.03 4.50
CA GLN A 301 0.89 -26.22 4.41
C GLN A 301 0.25 -26.36 3.02
N ALA A 302 -0.33 -25.28 2.49
CA ALA A 302 -0.99 -25.27 1.18
C ALA A 302 -0.01 -25.53 0.02
N ALA A 303 1.26 -25.12 0.16
CA ALA A 303 2.29 -25.41 -0.83
C ALA A 303 2.64 -26.90 -0.93
N GLY A 304 2.32 -27.71 0.09
CA GLY A 304 2.56 -29.15 0.10
C GLY A 304 4.04 -29.54 -0.02
N VAL A 305 4.95 -28.66 0.41
CA VAL A 305 6.40 -28.86 0.33
C VAL A 305 6.93 -29.59 1.55
N ARG A 306 7.98 -30.39 1.38
CA ARG A 306 8.63 -31.01 2.55
C ARG A 306 9.45 -29.97 3.31
N PRO A 307 9.59 -30.09 4.65
CA PRO A 307 10.38 -29.13 5.44
C PRO A 307 11.83 -28.95 4.96
N ASP A 308 12.45 -30.01 4.45
CA ASP A 308 13.82 -29.99 3.91
C ASP A 308 13.95 -29.31 2.54
N GLU A 309 12.84 -29.06 1.85
CA GLU A 309 12.81 -28.29 0.60
C GLU A 309 12.77 -26.78 0.85
N ILE A 310 12.48 -26.34 2.08
CA ILE A 310 12.45 -24.92 2.47
C ILE A 310 13.87 -24.50 2.84
N ALA A 311 14.51 -23.75 1.95
CA ALA A 311 15.89 -23.28 2.15
C ALA A 311 15.99 -22.09 3.10
N GLY A 312 14.91 -21.35 3.33
CA GLY A 312 14.92 -20.19 4.21
C GLY A 312 13.58 -19.46 4.29
N VAL A 313 13.55 -18.50 5.22
CA VAL A 313 12.45 -17.55 5.40
C VAL A 313 12.99 -16.15 5.15
N PHE A 314 12.33 -15.41 4.27
CA PHE A 314 12.75 -14.08 3.86
C PHE A 314 11.69 -13.04 4.20
N PRO A 315 11.84 -12.34 5.35
CA PRO A 315 10.97 -11.24 5.72
C PRO A 315 11.26 -9.99 4.89
N VAL A 316 10.24 -9.48 4.21
CA VAL A 316 10.26 -8.25 3.40
C VAL A 316 9.14 -7.30 3.84
N GLY A 317 9.17 -6.06 3.36
CA GLY A 317 8.24 -5.00 3.77
C GLY A 317 8.68 -4.29 5.05
N GLY A 318 8.31 -3.00 5.17
CA GLY A 318 8.82 -2.13 6.24
C GLY A 318 8.46 -2.58 7.65
N SER A 319 7.28 -3.19 7.84
CA SER A 319 6.83 -3.65 9.17
C SER A 319 7.55 -4.91 9.63
N SER A 320 8.20 -5.65 8.72
CA SER A 320 9.08 -6.78 9.06
C SER A 320 10.32 -6.38 9.87
N ARG A 321 10.63 -5.08 9.96
CA ARG A 321 11.69 -4.57 10.85
C ARG A 321 11.37 -4.70 12.33
N ILE A 322 10.11 -4.90 12.71
CA ILE A 322 9.72 -5.11 14.11
C ILE A 322 10.49 -6.35 14.63
N PRO A 323 11.38 -6.23 15.63
CA PRO A 323 12.29 -7.33 16.01
C PRO A 323 11.58 -8.60 16.48
N LEU A 324 10.38 -8.46 17.03
CA LEU A 324 9.53 -9.59 17.38
C LEU A 324 9.16 -10.46 16.16
N VAL A 325 9.05 -9.90 14.95
CA VAL A 325 8.78 -10.65 13.71
C VAL A 325 9.86 -11.70 13.46
N ALA A 326 11.13 -11.31 13.44
CA ALA A 326 12.24 -12.23 13.24
C ALA A 326 12.28 -13.32 14.33
N THR A 327 12.00 -12.94 15.57
CA THR A 327 11.92 -13.87 16.71
C THR A 327 10.82 -14.90 16.52
N LEU A 328 9.61 -14.48 16.13
CA LEU A 328 8.47 -15.36 15.91
C LEU A 328 8.68 -16.28 14.70
N LEU A 329 9.23 -15.76 13.59
CA LEU A 329 9.57 -16.58 12.42
C LEU A 329 10.59 -17.66 12.77
N HIS A 330 11.65 -17.31 13.49
CA HIS A 330 12.66 -18.28 13.92
C HIS A 330 12.08 -19.36 14.83
N ARG A 331 11.24 -18.98 15.80
CA ARG A 331 10.57 -19.95 16.70
C ARG A 331 9.62 -20.87 15.94
N THR A 332 8.89 -20.34 14.97
CA THR A 332 7.87 -21.05 14.20
C THR A 332 8.48 -22.04 13.21
N PHE A 333 9.46 -21.61 12.42
CA PHE A 333 10.01 -22.41 11.33
C PHE A 333 11.33 -23.10 11.68
N ARG A 334 11.95 -22.77 12.82
CA ARG A 334 13.29 -23.26 13.22
C ARG A 334 14.38 -22.96 12.19
N LEU A 335 14.13 -22.00 11.30
CA LEU A 335 15.06 -21.46 10.32
C LEU A 335 15.43 -20.04 10.75
N ALA A 336 16.70 -19.66 10.59
CA ALA A 336 17.08 -18.26 10.79
C ALA A 336 16.50 -17.42 9.63
N PRO A 337 15.65 -16.42 9.91
CA PRO A 337 15.16 -15.54 8.84
C PRO A 337 16.31 -14.68 8.32
N THR A 338 16.36 -14.46 7.01
CA THR A 338 17.32 -13.53 6.40
C THR A 338 16.81 -12.10 6.58
N VAL A 339 17.20 -11.47 7.68
CA VAL A 339 16.83 -10.08 7.99
C VAL A 339 17.75 -9.12 7.25
N LEU A 340 17.15 -8.11 6.62
CA LEU A 340 17.86 -7.04 5.93
C LEU A 340 17.74 -5.73 6.69
N ASP A 341 18.73 -4.85 6.49
CA ASP A 341 18.68 -3.51 7.04
C ASP A 341 17.57 -2.68 6.41
N GLN A 342 17.26 -2.90 5.12
CA GLN A 342 16.27 -2.15 4.33
C GLN A 342 15.30 -3.09 3.57
N PRO A 343 14.44 -3.84 4.29
CA PRO A 343 13.52 -4.82 3.69
C PRO A 343 12.48 -4.22 2.73
N GLU A 344 12.22 -2.91 2.82
CA GLU A 344 11.31 -2.17 1.94
C GLU A 344 11.90 -1.85 0.56
N LEU A 345 13.22 -1.99 0.35
CA LEU A 345 13.85 -1.72 -0.94
C LEU A 345 13.98 -2.96 -1.83
N VAL A 346 13.85 -4.14 -1.21
CA VAL A 346 14.05 -5.48 -1.80
C VAL A 346 13.20 -5.68 -3.04
N VAL A 347 11.91 -5.34 -2.95
CA VAL A 347 10.92 -5.70 -3.94
C VAL A 347 11.13 -4.91 -5.23
N ALA A 348 11.43 -3.61 -5.16
CA ALA A 348 11.68 -2.79 -6.34
C ALA A 348 12.97 -3.21 -7.09
N GLU A 349 14.04 -3.50 -6.35
CA GLU A 349 15.30 -3.95 -6.96
C GLU A 349 15.17 -5.35 -7.55
N GLY A 350 14.52 -6.27 -6.82
CA GLY A 350 14.19 -7.59 -7.32
C GLY A 350 13.31 -7.56 -8.57
N ALA A 351 12.37 -6.61 -8.67
CA ALA A 351 11.53 -6.43 -9.84
C ALA A 351 12.32 -6.00 -11.08
N ALA A 352 13.33 -5.13 -10.90
CA ALA A 352 14.19 -4.71 -12.00
C ALA A 352 15.03 -5.87 -12.56
N LEU A 353 15.33 -6.88 -11.74
CA LEU A 353 16.11 -8.07 -12.10
C LEU A 353 15.23 -9.27 -12.52
N ALA A 354 13.98 -9.31 -12.08
CA ALA A 354 13.08 -10.41 -12.37
C ALA A 354 12.85 -10.54 -13.88
N VAL A 355 12.90 -11.79 -14.37
CA VAL A 355 12.45 -12.13 -15.71
C VAL A 355 10.94 -12.34 -15.63
N PRO A 356 10.11 -11.56 -16.35
CA PRO A 356 8.68 -11.82 -16.40
C PRO A 356 8.44 -13.25 -16.89
N SER A 357 7.68 -14.03 -16.14
CA SER A 357 7.36 -15.40 -16.52
C SER A 357 6.46 -15.40 -17.76
N GLY A 358 7.05 -15.44 -18.95
CA GLY A 358 6.47 -15.98 -20.20
C GLY A 358 5.05 -15.56 -20.63
N GLY A 359 4.52 -14.43 -20.18
CA GLY A 359 3.25 -13.89 -20.68
C GLY A 359 3.45 -13.12 -21.99
N PRO A 360 2.48 -13.14 -22.93
CA PRO A 360 2.64 -12.45 -24.21
C PRO A 360 2.95 -10.97 -23.97
N ARG A 361 4.09 -10.51 -24.50
CA ARG A 361 4.38 -9.09 -24.66
C ARG A 361 3.20 -8.50 -25.45
N PRO A 362 2.47 -7.50 -24.92
CA PRO A 362 1.49 -6.81 -25.74
C PRO A 362 2.27 -6.16 -26.88
N VAL A 363 2.12 -6.72 -28.07
CA VAL A 363 2.57 -6.08 -29.30
C VAL A 363 1.82 -4.75 -29.40
N SER A 364 2.57 -3.66 -29.49
CA SER A 364 2.03 -2.35 -29.81
C SER A 364 1.38 -2.42 -31.19
N GLY A 365 0.08 -2.71 -31.23
CA GLY A 365 -0.73 -2.69 -32.43
C GLY A 365 -1.05 -1.25 -32.81
N ALA A 366 -0.70 -0.86 -34.04
CA ALA A 366 -1.11 0.37 -34.69
C ALA A 366 -2.63 0.61 -34.60
N PRO A 367 -3.11 1.86 -34.72
CA PRO A 367 -4.53 2.16 -34.57
C PRO A 367 -5.33 1.45 -35.67
N VAL A 368 -6.26 0.60 -35.28
CA VAL A 368 -7.22 0.00 -36.21
C VAL A 368 -8.28 1.06 -36.51
N SER A 369 -8.17 1.70 -37.66
CA SER A 369 -9.23 2.53 -38.23
C SER A 369 -10.44 1.65 -38.57
N GLY A 370 -11.46 1.66 -37.72
CA GLY A 370 -12.74 1.02 -37.98
C GLY A 370 -13.69 1.97 -38.71
N THR A 371 -13.99 1.67 -39.98
CA THR A 371 -15.11 2.25 -40.73
C THR A 371 -16.45 1.81 -40.12
N PRO A 372 -17.48 2.67 -40.01
CA PRO A 372 -18.75 2.28 -39.43
C PRO A 372 -19.56 1.45 -40.46
N VAL A 373 -19.88 0.22 -40.09
CA VAL A 373 -20.85 -0.61 -40.83
C VAL A 373 -22.24 -0.24 -40.34
N SER A 374 -23.04 0.33 -41.24
CA SER A 374 -24.46 0.60 -41.05
C SER A 374 -25.22 -0.74 -41.08
N GLY A 375 -25.87 -1.08 -39.97
CA GLY A 375 -26.76 -2.23 -39.85
C GLY A 375 -28.04 -1.81 -39.13
N THR A 376 -29.16 -1.91 -39.83
CA THR A 376 -30.52 -1.68 -39.31
C THR A 376 -30.84 -2.62 -38.13
N PRO A 377 -31.46 -2.14 -37.04
CA PRO A 377 -31.84 -3.00 -35.93
C PRO A 377 -33.13 -3.76 -36.25
N GLU A 378 -33.07 -5.09 -36.14
CA GLU A 378 -34.24 -5.96 -36.05
C GLU A 378 -35.02 -5.70 -34.76
N SER A 379 -36.35 -5.64 -34.90
CA SER A 379 -37.30 -5.40 -33.83
C SER A 379 -37.39 -6.58 -32.86
N VAL A 380 -37.04 -6.36 -31.59
CA VAL A 380 -37.32 -7.30 -30.50
C VAL A 380 -38.59 -6.86 -29.79
N SER A 381 -39.56 -7.77 -29.67
CA SER A 381 -40.84 -7.54 -28.97
C SER A 381 -40.63 -7.37 -27.46
N PRO A 382 -41.45 -6.54 -26.77
CA PRO A 382 -41.27 -6.28 -25.34
C PRO A 382 -41.79 -7.44 -24.49
N VAL A 383 -40.97 -7.88 -23.53
CA VAL A 383 -41.39 -8.74 -22.41
C VAL A 383 -42.04 -7.86 -21.35
N SER A 384 -43.26 -8.20 -20.93
CA SER A 384 -43.98 -7.52 -19.84
C SER A 384 -43.29 -7.70 -18.48
N PRO A 385 -43.17 -6.67 -17.64
CA PRO A 385 -42.61 -6.80 -16.31
C PRO A 385 -43.62 -7.40 -15.32
N ALA A 386 -43.12 -8.34 -14.50
CA ALA A 386 -43.83 -8.90 -13.35
C ALA A 386 -44.08 -7.85 -12.27
N ALA A 387 -45.19 -8.00 -11.55
CA ALA A 387 -45.71 -7.06 -10.56
C ALA A 387 -44.77 -6.81 -9.38
N THR A 388 -44.46 -5.53 -9.14
CA THR A 388 -43.72 -5.02 -7.97
C THR A 388 -44.66 -4.82 -6.79
N LEU A 389 -44.35 -5.41 -5.62
CA LEU A 389 -45.00 -5.12 -4.34
C LEU A 389 -44.66 -3.69 -3.88
N PRO A 390 -45.61 -2.93 -3.28
CA PRO A 390 -45.35 -1.56 -2.85
C PRO A 390 -44.54 -1.49 -1.54
N LEU A 391 -43.51 -0.63 -1.54
CA LEU A 391 -42.75 -0.23 -0.35
C LEU A 391 -43.60 0.66 0.60
N PRO A 392 -43.42 0.55 1.92
CA PRO A 392 -44.12 1.41 2.89
C PRO A 392 -43.63 2.86 2.83
N ARG A 393 -44.57 3.81 2.80
CA ARG A 393 -44.31 5.26 2.79
C ARG A 393 -43.89 5.76 4.17
N LEU A 394 -42.75 6.44 4.25
CA LEU A 394 -42.38 7.27 5.41
C LEU A 394 -43.25 8.54 5.46
N PRO A 395 -43.66 9.02 6.64
CA PRO A 395 -44.45 10.24 6.78
C PRO A 395 -43.62 11.51 6.52
N ALA A 396 -44.22 12.47 5.82
CA ALA A 396 -43.64 13.78 5.52
C ALA A 396 -43.44 14.65 6.79
N PRO A 397 -42.42 15.52 6.83
CA PRO A 397 -42.21 16.44 7.94
C PRO A 397 -43.32 17.51 7.96
N ARG A 398 -43.93 17.71 9.13
CA ARG A 398 -44.88 18.79 9.37
C ARG A 398 -44.13 20.13 9.45
N SER A 399 -44.47 21.04 8.55
CA SER A 399 -44.13 22.45 8.66
C SER A 399 -44.92 23.08 9.81
N GLY A 400 -44.20 23.56 10.83
CA GLY A 400 -44.77 24.25 11.98
C GLY A 400 -43.65 24.93 12.75
N VAL A 401 -43.28 26.14 12.32
CA VAL A 401 -42.40 27.05 13.07
C VAL A 401 -43.27 27.75 14.13
N PRO A 402 -42.98 27.64 15.43
CA PRO A 402 -43.56 28.54 16.42
C PRO A 402 -42.83 29.88 16.37
N ALA A 403 -43.58 30.98 16.26
CA ALA A 403 -43.07 32.34 16.31
C ALA A 403 -42.40 32.63 17.67
N MET A 404 -41.20 33.21 17.66
CA MET A 404 -40.53 33.76 18.84
C MET A 404 -41.26 35.02 19.36
N PRO A 405 -41.35 35.23 20.69
CA PRO A 405 -41.78 36.51 21.24
C PRO A 405 -40.65 37.57 21.16
N PRO A 406 -40.98 38.86 21.05
CA PRO A 406 -39.98 39.93 20.94
C PRO A 406 -39.21 40.12 22.26
N ARG A 407 -37.89 40.36 22.16
CA ARG A 407 -37.04 40.80 23.27
C ARG A 407 -37.32 42.27 23.62
N PRO A 408 -37.25 42.67 24.90
CA PRO A 408 -37.35 44.07 25.30
C PRO A 408 -36.10 44.86 24.93
N VAL A 409 -36.30 46.13 24.55
CA VAL A 409 -35.27 47.12 24.24
C VAL A 409 -34.67 47.65 25.57
N PRO A 410 -33.35 47.86 25.69
CA PRO A 410 -32.78 48.50 26.87
C PRO A 410 -33.10 49.99 26.89
N GLY A 411 -33.57 50.48 28.04
CA GLY A 411 -33.51 51.88 28.43
C GLY A 411 -32.27 52.16 29.28
#